data_AF-A0AA46YJN6-F1
#
_entry.id   AF-A0AA46YJN6-F1
#
_cell.length_a   1.000
_cell.length_b   1.000
_cell.length_c   1.000
_cell.angle_alpha   90.00
_cell.angle_beta   90.00
_cell.angle_gamma   90.00
#
_symmetry.space_group_name_H-M   'P 1'
#
loop_
_entity.id
_entity.type
_entity.pdbx_description
1 polymer ?
#
loop_
_entity_poly.entity_id
_entity_poly.type
_entity_poly.pdbx_seq_one_letter_code
_entity_poly.pdbx_strand_id
1 'polypeptide(L)'
;MTERMPNTLDAAIDAERLLLDPAVRADRVAVEALLHPDFTEIGASGRSWSRAEIIEELAGDTDDAPAASTSDFAATWIADDTVLVTYASSGTRDARRSSIWQRVAGAWQVRFHQGTPAALPHNADDEWDERVAAVWTTAGGVDEDTVGERIAALVAERPDEPRAAFELASAHDFCGDEATAIGLYERALRGELDDARRQQAVIQLASSLRIVGRASEAVAVLESHTFDATYAPAAQGFSALAQRDAGHPTEAVRTAVRALATTRPAYANALETYADER
;
A
#
# COMPACT_ATOMS: atom_id res chain seq x y z
N MET A 1 -26.81 -52.33 8.46
CA MET A 1 -25.79 -51.96 9.46
C MET A 1 -24.77 -51.13 8.70
N THR A 2 -25.03 -49.82 8.59
CA THR A 2 -24.21 -48.92 7.76
C THR A 2 -22.98 -48.55 8.57
N GLU A 3 -21.88 -49.19 8.23
CA GLU A 3 -20.56 -48.91 8.75
C GLU A 3 -20.27 -47.42 8.52
N ARG A 4 -20.02 -46.67 9.60
CA ARG A 4 -19.59 -45.27 9.51
C ARG A 4 -18.21 -45.27 8.85
N MET A 5 -18.16 -45.06 7.53
CA MET A 5 -16.92 -44.67 6.85
C MET A 5 -16.41 -43.40 7.52
N PRO A 6 -15.12 -43.29 7.89
CA PRO A 6 -14.57 -42.08 8.46
C PRO A 6 -14.86 -40.92 7.51
N ASN A 7 -15.30 -39.81 8.10
CA ASN A 7 -15.76 -38.60 7.42
C ASN A 7 -14.79 -38.26 6.27
N THR A 8 -15.26 -38.41 5.03
CA THR A 8 -14.42 -38.49 3.83
C THR A 8 -13.67 -37.18 3.51
N LEU A 9 -14.06 -36.07 4.15
CA LEU A 9 -13.34 -34.80 4.15
C LEU A 9 -12.08 -34.81 5.03
N ASP A 10 -12.14 -35.47 6.19
CA ASP A 10 -10.99 -35.59 7.10
C ASP A 10 -9.86 -36.40 6.44
N ALA A 11 -10.22 -37.42 5.66
CA ALA A 11 -9.26 -38.21 4.89
C ALA A 11 -8.49 -37.38 3.84
N ALA A 12 -9.12 -36.35 3.25
CA ALA A 12 -8.43 -35.43 2.34
C ALA A 12 -7.50 -34.47 3.09
N ILE A 13 -7.92 -33.99 4.28
CA ILE A 13 -7.06 -33.19 5.17
C ILE A 13 -5.85 -34.01 5.65
N ASP A 14 -6.05 -35.28 5.99
CA ASP A 14 -4.97 -36.16 6.43
C ASP A 14 -3.99 -36.47 5.28
N ALA A 15 -4.49 -36.61 4.04
CA ALA A 15 -3.63 -36.71 2.87
C ALA A 15 -2.82 -35.43 2.62
N GLU A 16 -3.39 -34.24 2.84
CA GLU A 16 -2.66 -32.97 2.79
C GLU A 16 -1.56 -32.91 3.86
N ARG A 17 -1.87 -33.30 5.11
CA ARG A 17 -0.86 -33.37 6.18
C ARG A 17 0.24 -34.37 5.86
N LEU A 18 -0.11 -35.51 5.27
CA LEU A 18 0.86 -36.51 4.85
C LEU A 18 1.80 -35.97 3.77
N LEU A 19 1.28 -35.22 2.78
CA LEU A 19 2.11 -34.58 1.76
C LEU A 19 3.02 -33.47 2.34
N LEU A 20 2.64 -32.88 3.48
CA LEU A 20 3.43 -31.88 4.19
C LEU A 20 4.52 -32.48 5.08
N ASP A 21 4.41 -33.75 5.44
CA ASP A 21 5.34 -34.46 6.32
C ASP A 21 6.73 -34.55 5.66
N PRO A 22 7.79 -34.02 6.30
CA PRO A 22 9.17 -34.12 5.79
C PRO A 22 9.61 -35.55 5.45
N ALA A 23 9.18 -36.55 6.24
CA ALA A 23 9.54 -37.95 6.01
C ALA A 23 8.90 -38.50 4.73
N VAL A 24 7.68 -38.08 4.42
CA VAL A 24 6.99 -38.45 3.18
C VAL A 24 7.61 -37.71 2.00
N ARG A 25 7.91 -36.41 2.15
CA ARG A 25 8.54 -35.60 1.10
C ARG A 25 9.90 -36.14 0.66
N ALA A 26 10.66 -36.71 1.59
CA ALA A 26 11.93 -37.38 1.29
C ALA A 26 11.76 -38.75 0.60
N ASP A 27 10.57 -39.38 0.66
CA ASP A 27 10.28 -40.63 -0.02
C ASP A 27 9.57 -40.38 -1.36
N ARG A 28 10.37 -40.47 -2.43
CA ARG A 28 9.88 -40.30 -3.81
C ARG A 28 8.65 -41.15 -4.12
N VAL A 29 8.60 -42.41 -3.67
CA VAL A 29 7.50 -43.32 -3.97
C VAL A 29 6.23 -42.88 -3.24
N ALA A 30 6.38 -42.43 -1.98
CA ALA A 30 5.27 -41.92 -1.19
C ALA A 30 4.69 -40.62 -1.79
N VAL A 31 5.55 -39.68 -2.21
CA VAL A 31 5.12 -38.46 -2.92
C VAL A 31 4.42 -38.83 -4.23
N GLU A 32 4.99 -39.74 -5.02
CA GLU A 32 4.41 -40.15 -6.30
C GLU A 32 3.01 -40.76 -6.14
N ALA A 33 2.74 -41.46 -5.03
CA ALA A 33 1.43 -42.04 -4.73
C ALA A 33 0.37 -40.97 -4.37
N LEU A 34 0.80 -39.86 -3.77
CA LEU A 34 -0.07 -38.74 -3.38
C LEU A 34 -0.32 -37.74 -4.51
N LEU A 35 0.56 -37.66 -5.52
CA LEU A 35 0.40 -36.72 -6.63
C LEU A 35 -0.34 -37.36 -7.80
N HIS A 36 -1.49 -36.79 -8.17
CA HIS A 36 -2.22 -37.18 -9.37
C HIS A 36 -1.32 -37.06 -10.61
N PRO A 37 -1.42 -37.96 -11.62
CA PRO A 37 -0.56 -37.92 -12.81
C PRO A 37 -0.46 -36.55 -13.50
N ASP A 38 -1.57 -35.82 -13.52
CA ASP A 38 -1.66 -34.49 -14.12
C ASP A 38 -1.41 -33.32 -13.14
N PHE A 39 -0.87 -33.57 -11.94
CA PHE A 39 -0.67 -32.56 -10.89
C PHE A 39 0.08 -31.31 -11.38
N THR A 40 -0.38 -30.15 -10.90
CA THR A 40 0.31 -28.87 -11.04
C THR A 40 0.28 -28.09 -9.72
N GLU A 41 1.32 -27.28 -9.49
CA GLU A 41 1.41 -26.38 -8.34
C GLU A 41 1.76 -24.96 -8.76
N ILE A 42 1.18 -23.97 -8.07
CA ILE A 42 1.63 -22.58 -8.09
C ILE A 42 2.12 -22.26 -6.68
N GLY A 43 3.44 -22.17 -6.50
CA GLY A 43 4.03 -21.86 -5.20
C GLY A 43 3.69 -20.43 -4.77
N ALA A 44 3.89 -20.10 -3.49
CA ALA A 44 3.69 -18.75 -2.97
C ALA A 44 4.57 -17.68 -3.66
N SER A 45 5.61 -18.08 -4.38
CA SER A 45 6.42 -17.20 -5.23
C SER A 45 5.76 -16.83 -6.57
N GLY A 46 4.65 -17.47 -6.93
CA GLY A 46 4.05 -17.40 -8.26
C GLY A 46 4.69 -18.34 -9.29
N ARG A 47 5.74 -19.09 -8.94
CA ARG A 47 6.32 -20.10 -9.82
C ARG A 47 5.36 -21.26 -9.99
N SER A 48 5.14 -21.66 -11.25
CA SER A 48 4.43 -22.89 -11.58
C SER A 48 5.38 -24.08 -11.59
N TRP A 49 4.89 -25.22 -11.09
CA TRP A 49 5.59 -26.49 -11.01
C TRP A 49 4.71 -27.60 -11.58
N SER A 50 5.32 -28.48 -12.36
CA SER A 50 4.74 -29.75 -12.78
C SER A 50 5.00 -30.85 -11.75
N ARG A 51 4.25 -31.96 -11.87
CA ARG A 51 4.48 -33.18 -11.10
C ARG A 51 5.94 -33.65 -11.13
N ALA A 52 6.57 -33.66 -12.31
CA ALA A 52 7.94 -34.16 -12.43
C ALA A 52 8.93 -33.24 -11.71
N GLU A 53 8.78 -31.93 -11.88
CA GLU A 53 9.66 -30.92 -11.29
C GLU A 53 9.57 -30.91 -9.76
N ILE A 54 8.36 -30.97 -9.18
CA ILE A 54 8.22 -30.94 -7.71
C ILE A 54 8.77 -32.21 -7.06
N ILE A 55 8.62 -33.38 -7.69
CA ILE A 55 9.18 -34.64 -7.19
C ILE A 55 10.71 -34.58 -7.21
N GLU A 56 11.30 -34.01 -8.26
CA GLU A 56 12.74 -33.85 -8.36
C GLU A 56 13.28 -32.85 -7.33
N GLU A 57 12.59 -31.72 -7.13
CA GLU A 57 12.92 -30.72 -6.12
C GLU A 57 12.89 -31.33 -4.71
N LEU A 58 11.78 -31.99 -4.34
CA LEU A 58 11.62 -32.62 -3.02
C LEU A 58 12.63 -33.75 -2.77
N ALA A 59 13.06 -34.46 -3.82
CA ALA A 59 14.09 -35.49 -3.70
C ALA A 59 15.52 -34.93 -3.59
N GLY A 60 15.74 -33.69 -4.05
CA GLY A 60 17.01 -32.98 -3.93
C GLY A 60 17.17 -32.21 -2.61
N ASP A 61 16.06 -31.88 -1.95
CA ASP A 61 16.04 -31.13 -0.71
C ASP A 61 16.44 -32.04 0.48
N THR A 62 17.66 -31.85 0.96
CA THR A 62 18.25 -32.61 2.08
C THR A 62 18.49 -31.73 3.32
N ASP A 63 17.97 -30.51 3.31
CA ASP A 63 18.27 -29.50 4.34
C ASP A 63 17.31 -29.53 5.55
N ASP A 64 17.90 -29.24 6.73
CA ASP A 64 17.27 -28.99 8.05
C ASP A 64 16.39 -27.72 8.08
N ALA A 65 15.66 -27.41 6.99
CA ALA A 65 14.76 -26.27 6.97
C ALA A 65 13.65 -26.48 8.03
N PRO A 66 13.37 -25.48 8.88
CA PRO A 66 12.34 -25.61 9.89
C PRO A 66 10.99 -25.94 9.23
N ALA A 67 10.37 -27.02 9.68
CA ALA A 67 9.09 -27.45 9.16
C ALA A 67 8.08 -26.30 9.25
N ALA A 68 7.46 -25.97 8.12
CA ALA A 68 6.40 -24.97 8.08
C ALA A 68 5.28 -25.41 9.04
N SER A 69 4.89 -24.55 9.98
CA SER A 69 3.75 -24.78 10.84
C SER A 69 2.47 -24.60 10.03
N THR A 70 1.47 -25.45 10.26
CA THR A 70 0.19 -25.38 9.54
C THR A 70 -1.00 -25.33 10.48
N SER A 71 -2.00 -24.55 10.13
CA SER A 71 -3.20 -24.32 10.94
C SER A 71 -4.43 -24.07 10.06
N ASP A 72 -5.60 -23.96 10.67
CA ASP A 72 -6.86 -23.55 10.01
C ASP A 72 -7.29 -24.44 8.84
N PHE A 73 -7.05 -25.76 8.94
CA PHE A 73 -7.52 -26.70 7.93
C PHE A 73 -9.04 -26.70 7.83
N ALA A 74 -9.53 -26.51 6.62
CA ALA A 74 -10.93 -26.69 6.24
C ALA A 74 -11.00 -27.50 4.94
N ALA A 75 -12.05 -28.30 4.80
CA ALA A 75 -12.29 -29.09 3.60
C ALA A 75 -13.76 -28.99 3.17
N THR A 76 -13.99 -28.90 1.86
CA THR A 76 -15.32 -28.90 1.27
C THR A 76 -15.37 -29.77 0.02
N TRP A 77 -16.48 -30.47 -0.18
CA TRP A 77 -16.75 -31.16 -1.43
C TRP A 77 -16.96 -30.15 -2.56
N ILE A 78 -16.36 -30.41 -3.72
CA ILE A 78 -16.61 -29.66 -4.96
C ILE A 78 -17.10 -30.57 -6.10
N ALA A 79 -16.94 -31.89 -5.97
CA ALA A 79 -17.58 -32.93 -6.78
C ALA A 79 -17.65 -34.26 -5.98
N ASP A 80 -18.31 -35.30 -6.49
CA ASP A 80 -18.54 -36.58 -5.77
C ASP A 80 -17.25 -37.33 -5.32
N ASP A 81 -16.13 -37.05 -6.00
CA ASP A 81 -14.82 -37.63 -5.75
C ASP A 81 -13.75 -36.57 -5.49
N THR A 82 -14.13 -35.30 -5.34
CA THR A 82 -13.19 -34.17 -5.33
C THR A 82 -13.46 -33.22 -4.16
N VAL A 83 -12.39 -32.91 -3.41
CA VAL A 83 -12.40 -32.05 -2.23
C VAL A 83 -11.44 -30.88 -2.41
N LEU A 84 -11.90 -29.68 -2.07
CA LEU A 84 -11.04 -28.52 -1.86
C LEU A 84 -10.61 -28.49 -0.40
N VAL A 85 -9.31 -28.46 -0.15
CA VAL A 85 -8.70 -28.25 1.18
C VAL A 85 -8.09 -26.86 1.21
N THR A 86 -8.31 -26.11 2.29
CA THR A 86 -7.68 -24.81 2.55
C THR A 86 -7.06 -24.80 3.94
N TYR A 87 -5.94 -24.09 4.09
CA TYR A 87 -5.23 -23.95 5.37
C TYR A 87 -4.25 -22.77 5.35
N ALA A 88 -3.69 -22.43 6.51
CA ALA A 88 -2.60 -21.47 6.64
C ALA A 88 -1.28 -22.20 6.88
N SER A 89 -0.19 -21.68 6.31
CA SER A 89 1.17 -22.10 6.66
C SER A 89 1.99 -20.90 7.12
N SER A 90 2.80 -21.09 8.16
CA SER A 90 3.82 -20.14 8.60
C SER A 90 5.22 -20.77 8.56
N GLY A 91 6.23 -19.98 8.21
CA GLY A 91 7.60 -20.47 8.01
C GLY A 91 8.49 -19.44 7.33
N THR A 92 9.28 -19.85 6.34
CA THR A 92 10.10 -18.91 5.53
C THR A 92 9.25 -17.87 4.80
N ARG A 93 8.02 -18.23 4.42
CA ARG A 93 6.98 -17.32 3.93
C ARG A 93 5.62 -17.76 4.41
N ASP A 94 4.90 -16.86 5.07
CA ASP A 94 3.52 -17.09 5.46
C ASP A 94 2.62 -17.11 4.22
N ALA A 95 1.71 -18.07 4.15
CA ALA A 95 0.83 -18.26 3.00
C ALA A 95 -0.54 -18.82 3.38
N ARG A 96 -1.56 -18.40 2.63
CA ARG A 96 -2.85 -19.10 2.52
C ARG A 96 -2.71 -20.16 1.43
N ARG A 97 -3.02 -21.41 1.77
CA ARG A 97 -2.87 -22.55 0.88
C ARG A 97 -4.21 -23.13 0.50
N SER A 98 -4.29 -23.59 -0.74
CA SER A 98 -5.42 -24.33 -1.26
C SER A 98 -4.93 -25.52 -2.07
N SER A 99 -5.63 -26.64 -1.96
CA SER A 99 -5.34 -27.84 -2.73
C SER A 99 -6.63 -28.55 -3.13
N ILE A 100 -6.60 -29.18 -4.29
CA ILE A 100 -7.71 -29.98 -4.80
C ILE A 100 -7.29 -31.43 -4.74
N TRP A 101 -8.00 -32.22 -3.93
CA TRP A 101 -7.79 -33.65 -3.77
C TRP A 101 -8.86 -34.41 -4.52
N GLN A 102 -8.45 -35.40 -5.33
CA GLN A 102 -9.36 -36.28 -6.07
C GLN A 102 -9.17 -37.73 -5.63
N ARG A 103 -10.26 -38.47 -5.46
CA ARG A 103 -10.25 -39.89 -5.11
C ARG A 103 -10.16 -40.76 -6.36
N VAL A 104 -8.96 -41.27 -6.65
CA VAL A 104 -8.69 -42.16 -7.79
C VAL A 104 -8.44 -43.59 -7.29
N ALA A 105 -9.21 -44.56 -7.79
CA ALA A 105 -9.13 -45.96 -7.39
C ALA A 105 -9.16 -46.20 -5.86
N GLY A 106 -9.87 -45.33 -5.12
CA GLY A 106 -9.99 -45.41 -3.66
C GLY A 106 -8.91 -44.68 -2.87
N ALA A 107 -7.89 -44.11 -3.52
CA ALA A 107 -6.85 -43.30 -2.89
C ALA A 107 -7.03 -41.80 -3.18
N TRP A 108 -6.70 -40.95 -2.22
CA TRP A 108 -6.68 -39.50 -2.41
C TRP A 108 -5.39 -39.07 -3.08
N GLN A 109 -5.50 -38.33 -4.17
CA GLN A 109 -4.38 -37.76 -4.90
C GLN A 109 -4.60 -36.27 -5.13
N VAL A 110 -3.60 -35.44 -4.83
CA VAL A 110 -3.67 -34.00 -5.09
C VAL A 110 -3.57 -33.74 -6.59
N ARG A 111 -4.54 -33.00 -7.11
CA ARG A 111 -4.66 -32.61 -8.52
C ARG A 111 -4.10 -31.22 -8.81
N PHE A 112 -4.17 -30.34 -7.81
CA PHE A 112 -3.68 -28.96 -7.88
C PHE A 112 -3.31 -28.46 -6.48
N HIS A 113 -2.23 -27.68 -6.38
CA HIS A 113 -1.85 -26.97 -5.16
C HIS A 113 -1.54 -25.50 -5.47
N GLN A 114 -1.93 -24.59 -4.58
CA GLN A 114 -1.54 -23.19 -4.66
C GLN A 114 -1.20 -22.63 -3.28
N GLY A 115 -0.12 -21.86 -3.24
CA GLY A 115 0.16 -20.92 -2.15
C GLY A 115 -0.09 -19.48 -2.59
N THR A 116 -0.82 -18.72 -1.80
CA THR A 116 -0.92 -17.26 -1.91
C THR A 116 -0.23 -16.63 -0.70
N PRO A 117 0.77 -15.75 -0.87
CA PRO A 117 1.40 -15.04 0.25
C PRO A 117 0.37 -14.41 1.20
N ALA A 118 0.56 -14.59 2.51
CA ALA A 118 -0.35 -14.07 3.53
C ALA A 118 -0.29 -12.53 3.64
N ALA A 119 0.87 -11.95 3.31
CA ALA A 119 1.04 -10.55 2.97
C ALA A 119 1.34 -10.46 1.48
N LEU A 120 0.68 -9.54 0.76
CA LEU A 120 1.16 -9.13 -0.55
C LEU A 120 2.62 -8.68 -0.37
N PRO A 121 3.52 -8.91 -1.33
CA PRO A 121 4.78 -8.18 -1.32
C PRO A 121 4.44 -6.70 -1.41
N HIS A 122 4.42 -6.03 -0.26
CA HIS A 122 4.45 -4.57 -0.21
C HIS A 122 5.73 -4.18 -0.91
N ASN A 123 5.63 -3.39 -1.99
CA ASN A 123 6.84 -2.83 -2.55
C ASN A 123 7.48 -1.98 -1.45
N ALA A 124 8.81 -1.99 -1.34
CA ALA A 124 9.51 -1.17 -0.36
C ALA A 124 9.13 0.32 -0.50
N ASP A 125 8.71 0.75 -1.71
CA ASP A 125 8.10 2.06 -1.95
C ASP A 125 6.80 2.28 -1.18
N ASP A 126 5.86 1.34 -1.27
CA ASP A 126 4.55 1.43 -0.61
C ASP A 126 4.73 1.43 0.93
N GLU A 127 5.69 0.64 1.43
CA GLU A 127 6.02 0.60 2.86
C GLU A 127 6.59 1.94 3.35
N TRP A 128 7.44 2.60 2.55
CA TRP A 128 8.01 3.90 2.92
C TRP A 128 6.92 4.98 2.97
N ASP A 129 6.08 5.06 1.94
CA ASP A 129 4.98 6.03 1.88
C ASP A 129 3.96 5.80 3.02
N GLU A 130 3.68 4.55 3.39
CA GLU A 130 2.84 4.22 4.55
C GLU A 130 3.46 4.64 5.89
N ARG A 131 4.77 4.42 6.07
CA ARG A 131 5.48 4.85 7.28
C ARG A 131 5.48 6.37 7.43
N VAL A 132 5.67 7.10 6.33
CA VAL A 132 5.57 8.56 6.29
C VAL A 132 4.14 9.02 6.62
N ALA A 133 3.12 8.43 5.98
CA ALA A 133 1.72 8.75 6.25
C ALA A 133 1.33 8.47 7.72
N ALA A 134 1.88 7.42 8.34
CA ALA A 134 1.65 7.12 9.74
C ALA A 134 2.22 8.21 10.68
N VAL A 135 3.38 8.79 10.36
CA VAL A 135 3.92 9.93 11.11
C VAL A 135 2.95 11.11 11.02
N TRP A 136 2.53 11.50 9.80
CA TRP A 136 1.62 12.64 9.60
C TRP A 136 0.24 12.44 10.23
N THR A 137 -0.29 11.22 10.22
CA THR A 137 -1.58 10.89 10.86
C THR A 137 -1.56 11.19 12.36
N THR A 138 -0.41 11.02 13.01
CA THR A 138 -0.25 11.22 14.47
C THR A 138 0.32 12.57 14.86
N ALA A 139 0.71 13.40 13.88
CA ALA A 139 1.44 14.65 14.10
C ALA A 139 0.72 15.63 15.06
N GLY A 140 -0.61 15.73 14.98
CA GLY A 140 -1.38 16.63 15.86
C GLY A 140 -1.40 16.26 17.36
N GLY A 141 -0.92 15.06 17.71
CA GLY A 141 -0.81 14.59 19.11
C GLY A 141 0.63 14.43 19.60
N VAL A 142 1.61 14.84 18.81
CA VAL A 142 3.05 14.70 19.08
C VAL A 142 3.68 16.09 19.00
N ASP A 143 4.74 16.34 19.77
CA ASP A 143 5.49 17.60 19.66
C ASP A 143 6.14 17.75 18.27
N GLU A 144 6.27 19.01 17.84
CA GLU A 144 6.74 19.38 16.50
C GLU A 144 8.14 18.81 16.21
N ASP A 145 9.07 18.94 17.15
CA ASP A 145 10.44 18.43 17.03
C ASP A 145 10.47 16.91 16.79
N THR A 146 9.68 16.14 17.54
CA THR A 146 9.58 14.68 17.36
C THR A 146 9.00 14.30 16.01
N VAL A 147 8.03 15.06 15.48
CA VAL A 147 7.53 14.84 14.12
C VAL A 147 8.64 15.08 13.11
N GLY A 148 9.38 16.19 13.26
CA GLY A 148 10.52 16.53 12.42
C GLY A 148 11.59 15.44 12.40
N GLU A 149 12.00 14.95 13.57
CA GLU A 149 13.00 13.87 13.71
C GLU A 149 12.56 12.57 13.02
N ARG A 150 11.28 12.18 13.16
CA ARG A 150 10.73 10.96 12.54
C ARG A 150 10.71 11.06 11.02
N ILE A 151 10.28 12.18 10.47
CA ILE A 151 10.30 12.39 9.02
C ILE A 151 11.75 12.43 8.51
N ALA A 152 12.66 13.13 9.19
CA ALA A 152 14.07 13.18 8.81
C ALA A 152 14.72 11.79 8.77
N ALA A 153 14.39 10.91 9.73
CA ALA A 153 14.87 9.53 9.73
C ALA A 153 14.39 8.74 8.51
N LEU A 154 13.12 8.89 8.10
CA LEU A 154 12.56 8.25 6.90
C LEU A 154 13.19 8.81 5.62
N VAL A 155 13.37 10.12 5.55
CA VAL A 155 14.00 10.80 4.41
C VAL A 155 15.45 10.38 4.21
N ALA A 156 16.18 10.07 5.29
CA ALA A 156 17.56 9.60 5.21
C ALA A 156 17.71 8.25 4.48
N GLU A 157 16.64 7.46 4.35
CA GLU A 157 16.64 6.21 3.56
C GLU A 157 16.69 6.50 2.05
N ARG A 158 16.26 7.69 1.61
CA ARG A 158 16.09 8.07 0.19
C ARG A 158 16.39 9.56 -0.06
N PRO A 159 17.60 10.06 0.27
CA PRO A 159 17.88 11.50 0.39
C PRO A 159 17.82 12.30 -0.93
N ASP A 160 17.96 11.61 -2.07
CA ASP A 160 17.99 12.22 -3.40
C ASP A 160 16.62 12.22 -4.10
N GLU A 161 15.61 11.60 -3.49
CA GLU A 161 14.29 11.49 -4.10
C GLU A 161 13.47 12.79 -3.93
N PRO A 162 12.78 13.27 -4.99
CA PRO A 162 11.95 14.48 -4.90
C PRO A 162 10.85 14.38 -3.84
N ARG A 163 10.21 13.21 -3.69
CA ARG A 163 9.20 12.98 -2.65
C ARG A 163 9.79 13.06 -1.23
N ALA A 164 11.01 12.59 -1.03
CA ALA A 164 11.68 12.70 0.27
C ALA A 164 12.05 14.16 0.57
N ALA A 165 12.44 14.94 -0.44
CA ALA A 165 12.63 16.38 -0.30
C ALA A 165 11.34 17.12 0.05
N PHE A 166 10.20 16.71 -0.52
CA PHE A 166 8.88 17.24 -0.18
C PHE A 166 8.54 16.98 1.30
N GLU A 167 8.69 15.74 1.75
CA GLU A 167 8.38 15.39 3.14
C GLU A 167 9.26 16.12 4.15
N LEU A 168 10.56 16.26 3.84
CA LEU A 168 11.45 17.05 4.67
C LEU A 168 11.04 18.54 4.70
N ALA A 169 10.60 19.09 3.57
CA ALA A 169 10.10 20.46 3.51
C ALA A 169 8.87 20.65 4.41
N SER A 170 7.92 19.72 4.36
CA SER A 170 6.74 19.72 5.23
C SER A 170 7.10 19.52 6.71
N ALA A 171 8.13 18.74 7.03
CA ALA A 171 8.61 18.65 8.40
C ALA A 171 9.16 19.99 8.90
N HIS A 172 9.97 20.68 8.10
CA HIS A 172 10.52 21.99 8.47
C HIS A 172 9.43 23.06 8.60
N ASP A 173 8.47 23.14 7.68
CA ASP A 173 7.39 24.14 7.80
C ASP A 173 6.45 23.84 8.98
N PHE A 174 6.19 22.58 9.28
CA PHE A 174 5.42 22.17 10.45
C PHE A 174 6.11 22.56 11.76
N CYS A 175 7.44 22.53 11.81
CA CYS A 175 8.24 22.98 12.96
C CYS A 175 8.50 24.50 12.98
N GLY A 176 7.89 25.27 12.07
CA GLY A 176 8.08 26.73 11.99
C GLY A 176 9.46 27.17 11.46
N ASP A 177 10.14 26.32 10.69
CA ASP A 177 11.37 26.65 9.95
C ASP A 177 11.08 26.82 8.46
N GLU A 178 10.25 27.82 8.14
CA GLU A 178 9.83 28.08 6.75
C GLU A 178 11.02 28.46 5.85
N ALA A 179 12.06 29.07 6.43
CA ALA A 179 13.26 29.47 5.71
C ALA A 179 13.98 28.26 5.08
N THR A 180 14.12 27.17 5.84
CA THR A 180 14.68 25.91 5.32
C THR A 180 13.68 25.20 4.41
N ALA A 181 12.40 25.18 4.79
CA ALA A 181 11.35 24.49 4.03
C ALA A 181 11.26 24.98 2.56
N ILE A 182 11.38 26.29 2.32
CA ILE A 182 11.30 26.88 0.97
C ILE A 182 12.29 26.22 0.00
N GLY A 183 13.57 26.12 0.38
CA GLY A 183 14.58 25.54 -0.49
C GLY A 183 14.35 24.05 -0.77
N LEU A 184 13.75 23.33 0.18
CA LEU A 184 13.39 21.93 0.05
C LEU A 184 12.17 21.72 -0.85
N TYR A 185 11.13 22.55 -0.73
CA TYR A 185 10.00 22.54 -1.65
C TYR A 185 10.42 22.87 -3.08
N GLU A 186 11.24 23.91 -3.27
CA GLU A 186 11.80 24.25 -4.59
C GLU A 186 12.63 23.10 -5.17
N ARG A 187 13.33 22.34 -4.32
CA ARG A 187 14.05 21.12 -4.75
C ARG A 187 13.09 20.00 -5.15
N ALA A 188 12.05 19.75 -4.37
CA ALA A 188 11.06 18.72 -4.66
C ALA A 188 10.32 19.01 -5.98
N LEU A 189 9.90 20.26 -6.19
CA LEU A 189 9.14 20.68 -7.37
C LEU A 189 9.95 20.61 -8.68
N ARG A 190 11.28 20.67 -8.62
CA ARG A 190 12.17 20.44 -9.77
C ARG A 190 12.24 18.97 -10.22
N GLY A 191 11.91 18.04 -9.32
CA GLY A 191 11.88 16.61 -9.62
C GLY A 191 10.48 16.11 -10.02
N GLU A 192 10.36 14.81 -10.21
CA GLU A 192 9.09 14.13 -10.45
C GLU A 192 8.38 13.84 -9.12
N LEU A 193 7.15 14.33 -9.01
CA LEU A 193 6.23 14.11 -7.90
C LEU A 193 4.92 13.63 -8.52
N ASP A 194 4.18 12.79 -7.81
CA ASP A 194 2.79 12.54 -8.17
C ASP A 194 1.95 13.83 -8.06
N ASP A 195 0.79 13.81 -8.72
CA ASP A 195 -0.07 14.98 -8.87
C ASP A 195 -0.57 15.54 -7.53
N ALA A 196 -0.77 14.68 -6.52
CA ALA A 196 -1.22 15.10 -5.20
C ALA A 196 -0.10 15.84 -4.47
N ARG A 197 1.10 15.24 -4.38
CA ARG A 197 2.27 15.85 -3.74
C ARG A 197 2.69 17.14 -4.40
N ARG A 198 2.62 17.22 -5.74
CA ARG A 198 2.96 18.45 -6.47
C ARG A 198 2.03 19.60 -6.09
N GLN A 199 0.72 19.37 -6.03
CA GLN A 199 -0.25 20.41 -5.66
C GLN A 199 -0.09 20.85 -4.20
N GLN A 200 0.14 19.91 -3.29
CA GLN A 200 0.46 20.19 -1.88
C GLN A 200 1.73 21.03 -1.76
N ALA A 201 2.82 20.64 -2.43
CA ALA A 201 4.10 21.32 -2.39
C ALA A 201 4.00 22.79 -2.85
N VAL A 202 3.22 23.07 -3.90
CA VAL A 202 3.00 24.45 -4.37
C VAL A 202 2.26 25.29 -3.31
N ILE A 203 1.22 24.73 -2.69
CA ILE A 203 0.43 25.43 -1.66
C ILE A 203 1.29 25.70 -0.42
N GLN A 204 2.02 24.69 0.05
CA GLN A 204 2.85 24.78 1.24
C GLN A 204 4.07 25.70 1.03
N LEU A 205 4.70 25.65 -0.15
CA LEU A 205 5.73 26.61 -0.54
C LEU A 205 5.20 28.05 -0.50
N ALA A 206 4.02 28.30 -1.07
CA ALA A 206 3.43 29.63 -1.05
C ALA A 206 3.10 30.10 0.38
N SER A 207 2.61 29.20 1.23
CA SER A 207 2.40 29.50 2.65
C SER A 207 3.71 29.89 3.35
N SER A 208 4.77 29.11 3.15
CA SER A 208 6.10 29.34 3.71
C SER A 208 6.70 30.66 3.24
N LEU A 209 6.64 30.94 1.92
CA LEU A 209 7.07 32.21 1.32
C LEU A 209 6.36 33.41 1.95
N ARG A 210 5.05 33.29 2.18
CA ARG A 210 4.25 34.35 2.81
C ARG A 210 4.69 34.60 4.26
N ILE A 211 4.93 33.54 5.05
CA ILE A 211 5.38 33.68 6.45
C ILE A 211 6.71 34.42 6.55
N VAL A 212 7.66 34.14 5.66
CA VAL A 212 8.95 34.85 5.62
C VAL A 212 8.88 36.24 4.96
N GLY A 213 7.68 36.76 4.66
CA GLY A 213 7.46 38.09 4.10
C GLY A 213 7.63 38.20 2.58
N ARG A 214 7.85 37.09 1.87
CA ARG A 214 7.96 37.03 0.40
C ARG A 214 6.58 36.86 -0.27
N ALA A 215 5.61 37.69 0.14
CA ALA A 215 4.21 37.51 -0.23
C ALA A 215 3.94 37.63 -1.74
N SER A 216 4.61 38.53 -2.46
CA SER A 216 4.46 38.63 -3.93
C SER A 216 4.93 37.37 -4.65
N GLU A 217 5.97 36.70 -4.14
CA GLU A 217 6.45 35.44 -4.70
C GLU A 217 5.48 34.29 -4.39
N ALA A 218 4.88 34.29 -3.19
CA ALA A 218 3.82 33.34 -2.85
C ALA A 218 2.63 33.42 -3.82
N VAL A 219 2.20 34.64 -4.19
CA VAL A 219 1.15 34.85 -5.21
C VAL A 219 1.58 34.27 -6.56
N ALA A 220 2.79 34.59 -7.03
CA ALA A 220 3.29 34.11 -8.31
C ALA A 220 3.38 32.58 -8.39
N VAL A 221 3.82 31.92 -7.30
CA VAL A 221 3.88 30.45 -7.22
C VAL A 221 2.49 29.83 -7.36
N LEU A 222 1.48 30.35 -6.64
CA LEU A 222 0.11 29.84 -6.73
C LEU A 222 -0.52 30.07 -8.12
N GLU A 223 -0.29 31.23 -8.74
CA GLU A 223 -0.83 31.55 -10.07
C GLU A 223 -0.19 30.73 -11.19
N SER A 224 1.05 30.28 -10.99
CA SER A 224 1.77 29.46 -11.98
C SER A 224 1.27 28.02 -12.08
N HIS A 225 0.43 27.58 -11.15
CA HIS A 225 -0.05 26.19 -11.07
C HIS A 225 -1.57 26.11 -11.26
N THR A 226 -2.00 25.12 -12.07
CA THR A 226 -3.43 24.80 -12.20
C THR A 226 -3.78 23.69 -11.23
N PHE A 227 -4.68 23.98 -10.28
CA PHE A 227 -5.14 23.03 -9.27
C PHE A 227 -6.39 22.28 -9.73
N ASP A 228 -6.47 21.01 -9.37
CA ASP A 228 -7.69 20.22 -9.52
C ASP A 228 -8.77 20.63 -8.50
N ALA A 229 -9.96 20.03 -8.62
CA ALA A 229 -11.10 20.35 -7.76
C ALA A 229 -10.86 20.03 -6.27
N THR A 230 -9.96 19.10 -5.94
CA THR A 230 -9.62 18.75 -4.56
C THR A 230 -8.77 19.85 -3.92
N TYR A 231 -7.78 20.40 -4.64
CA TYR A 231 -6.84 21.38 -4.09
C TYR A 231 -7.19 22.85 -4.37
N ALA A 232 -8.00 23.14 -5.40
CA ALA A 232 -8.34 24.50 -5.79
C ALA A 232 -8.94 25.36 -4.66
N PRO A 233 -9.86 24.87 -3.80
CA PRO A 233 -10.39 25.68 -2.69
C PRO A 233 -9.31 26.09 -1.68
N ALA A 234 -8.38 25.18 -1.37
CA ALA A 234 -7.26 25.47 -0.47
C ALA A 234 -6.31 26.49 -1.10
N ALA A 235 -5.93 26.28 -2.37
CA ALA A 235 -5.07 27.20 -3.11
C ALA A 235 -5.65 28.62 -3.19
N GLN A 236 -6.97 28.76 -3.39
CA GLN A 236 -7.65 30.06 -3.38
C GLN A 236 -7.58 30.75 -2.01
N GLY A 237 -7.75 29.99 -0.92
CA GLY A 237 -7.60 30.50 0.45
C GLY A 237 -6.19 31.05 0.72
N PHE A 238 -5.16 30.28 0.36
CA PHE A 238 -3.77 30.74 0.50
C PHE A 238 -3.43 31.88 -0.46
N SER A 239 -4.01 31.91 -1.66
CA SER A 239 -3.84 33.02 -2.62
C SER A 239 -4.41 34.32 -2.06
N ALA A 240 -5.61 34.30 -1.47
CA ALA A 240 -6.18 35.48 -0.82
C ALA A 240 -5.30 36.01 0.33
N LEU A 241 -4.75 35.12 1.15
CA LEU A 241 -3.82 35.50 2.23
C LEU A 241 -2.53 36.13 1.66
N ALA A 242 -1.94 35.51 0.63
CA ALA A 242 -0.74 36.01 -0.03
C ALA A 242 -0.98 37.37 -0.70
N GLN A 243 -2.11 37.53 -1.40
CA GLN A 243 -2.51 38.80 -2.04
C GLN A 243 -2.63 39.94 -1.03
N ARG A 244 -3.27 39.68 0.13
CA ARG A 244 -3.38 40.67 1.21
C ARG A 244 -2.01 41.08 1.72
N ASP A 245 -1.16 40.12 2.05
CA ASP A 245 0.18 40.37 2.59
C ASP A 245 1.11 41.03 1.56
N ALA A 246 0.83 40.85 0.27
CA ALA A 246 1.49 41.53 -0.85
C ALA A 246 0.94 42.95 -1.15
N GLY A 247 -0.02 43.45 -0.37
CA GLY A 247 -0.60 44.80 -0.56
C GLY A 247 -1.75 44.89 -1.57
N HIS A 248 -2.39 43.76 -1.90
CA HIS A 248 -3.52 43.68 -2.85
C HIS A 248 -4.82 43.25 -2.13
N PRO A 249 -5.33 44.02 -1.15
CA PRO A 249 -6.47 43.61 -0.32
C PRO A 249 -7.78 43.46 -1.11
N THR A 250 -7.99 44.25 -2.16
CA THR A 250 -9.18 44.12 -3.03
C THR A 250 -9.18 42.79 -3.77
N GLU A 251 -8.04 42.40 -4.35
CA GLU A 251 -7.89 41.10 -5.01
C GLU A 251 -8.03 39.94 -4.02
N ALA A 252 -7.49 40.09 -2.81
CA ALA A 252 -7.64 39.11 -1.74
C ALA A 252 -9.12 38.84 -1.41
N VAL A 253 -9.91 39.91 -1.23
CA VAL A 253 -11.36 39.78 -0.97
C VAL A 253 -12.06 39.13 -2.16
N ARG A 254 -11.75 39.55 -3.40
CA ARG A 254 -12.32 38.97 -4.62
C ARG A 254 -12.05 37.47 -4.71
N THR A 255 -10.81 37.05 -4.49
CA THR A 255 -10.41 35.62 -4.49
C THR A 255 -11.17 34.84 -3.42
N ALA A 256 -11.24 35.34 -2.20
CA ALA A 256 -11.95 34.68 -1.09
C ALA A 256 -13.46 34.57 -1.35
N VAL A 257 -14.10 35.62 -1.87
CA VAL A 257 -15.55 35.63 -2.16
C VAL A 257 -15.88 34.66 -3.31
N ARG A 258 -15.04 34.60 -4.35
CA ARG A 258 -15.20 33.60 -5.44
C ARG A 258 -15.03 32.18 -4.93
N ALA A 259 -14.06 31.92 -4.05
CA ALA A 259 -13.91 30.61 -3.42
C ALA A 259 -15.18 30.21 -2.64
N LEU A 260 -15.77 31.14 -1.87
CA LEU A 260 -17.02 30.89 -1.15
C LEU A 260 -18.20 30.58 -2.09
N ALA A 261 -18.28 31.25 -3.25
CA ALA A 261 -19.34 31.01 -4.23
C ALA A 261 -19.42 29.54 -4.67
N THR A 262 -18.27 28.88 -4.82
CA THR A 262 -18.20 27.46 -5.21
C THR A 262 -18.82 26.50 -4.18
N THR A 263 -18.81 26.88 -2.90
CA THR A 263 -19.35 26.07 -1.80
C THR A 263 -20.78 26.46 -1.40
N ARG A 264 -21.32 27.53 -2.00
CA ARG A 264 -22.63 28.10 -1.65
C ARG A 264 -23.51 28.31 -2.89
N PRO A 265 -24.03 27.22 -3.51
CA PRO A 265 -24.79 27.31 -4.76
C PRO A 265 -25.99 28.27 -4.70
N ALA A 266 -26.68 28.34 -3.56
CA ALA A 266 -27.84 29.24 -3.37
C ALA A 266 -27.48 30.74 -3.46
N TYR A 267 -26.23 31.10 -3.22
CA TYR A 267 -25.74 32.49 -3.23
C TYR A 267 -24.61 32.72 -4.24
N ALA A 268 -24.30 31.76 -5.10
CA ALA A 268 -23.15 31.81 -6.00
C ALA A 268 -23.17 33.06 -6.89
N ASN A 269 -24.27 33.31 -7.61
CA ASN A 269 -24.41 34.49 -8.47
C ASN A 269 -24.23 35.82 -7.72
N ALA A 270 -24.74 35.90 -6.48
CA ALA A 270 -24.63 37.12 -5.68
C ALA A 270 -23.17 37.34 -5.23
N LEU A 271 -22.50 36.28 -4.77
CA LEU A 271 -21.10 36.33 -4.37
C LEU A 271 -20.19 36.65 -5.56
N GLU A 272 -20.43 36.07 -6.74
CA GLU A 272 -19.70 36.41 -7.96
C GLU A 272 -19.88 37.88 -8.34
N THR A 273 -21.11 38.41 -8.25
CA THR A 273 -21.38 39.83 -8.51
C THR A 273 -20.58 40.73 -7.57
N TYR A 274 -20.59 40.45 -6.25
CA TYR A 274 -19.82 41.22 -5.28
C TYR A 274 -18.32 41.13 -5.49
N ALA A 275 -17.82 39.99 -5.95
CA ALA A 275 -16.40 39.82 -6.26
C ALA A 275 -15.98 40.73 -7.43
N ASP A 276 -16.88 41.04 -8.37
CA ASP A 276 -16.61 41.87 -9.53
C ASP A 276 -16.79 43.38 -9.28
N GLU A 277 -17.31 43.76 -8.10
CA GLU A 277 -17.42 45.17 -7.70
C GLU A 277 -16.03 45.82 -7.56
N ARG A 278 -15.94 47.09 -7.96
CA ARG A 278 -14.69 47.87 -8.02
C ARG A 278 -14.34 48.57 -6.72
#